data_AF-A0A944C3N6-F1
#
_entry.id   AF-A0A944C3N6-F1
#
_cell.length_a   1.000
_cell.length_b   1.000
_cell.length_c   1.000
_cell.angle_alpha   90.00
_cell.angle_beta   90.00
_cell.angle_gamma   90.00
#
_symmetry.space_group_name_H-M   'P 1'
#
loop_
_entity.id
_entity.type
_entity.pdbx_description
1 polymer ?
#
loop_
_entity_poly.entity_id
_entity_poly.type
_entity_poly.pdbx_seq_one_letter_code
_entity_poly.pdbx_strand_id
1 'polypeptide(L)'
;ASLVHILEELGIGRPSTYAPTISTIQQREYVKKGDTEGSPRPYREIILKDGNLTAADLTENTGGNRGKLVPTDTGSVVNDFLMEYFPEIMDYHFTANVEKDFDEVAEGKMNWTKLISDFYNQLEPVVERTMKERTDHKAGERLLGTNPADGKPVSVKIGRYGPLVQIGTPEDNEKPRFANLAPGQSIETITLEEALELFKLPRTLGEHEGQTVKANSGRFGPYVQLGKLFASIPKGEDPMTINLPRALELLTAKKDAEAKSHLKTFEEDKELEVRTGRFGPYIAWKGKNFKLPKKEATRAAELTYEECLAIVKAESQKKKK
;
A
#
# COMPACT_ATOMS: atom_id res chain seq x y z
N ALA A 1 -0.12 -19.20 -5.91
CA ALA A 1 0.18 -20.53 -6.45
C ALA A 1 1.15 -20.40 -7.62
N SER A 2 0.76 -19.77 -8.73
CA SER A 2 1.64 -19.58 -9.91
C SER A 2 2.99 -18.92 -9.60
N LEU A 3 3.02 -17.83 -8.81
CA LEU A 3 4.28 -17.17 -8.45
C LEU A 3 5.23 -18.10 -7.66
N VAL A 4 4.71 -18.91 -6.74
CA VAL A 4 5.54 -19.88 -5.99
C VAL A 4 6.13 -20.91 -6.93
N HIS A 5 5.33 -21.38 -7.89
CA HIS A 5 5.79 -22.34 -8.88
C HIS A 5 6.91 -21.77 -9.79
N ILE A 6 6.78 -20.50 -10.22
CA ILE A 6 7.83 -19.84 -11.01
C ILE A 6 9.10 -19.64 -10.18
N LEU A 7 8.98 -19.24 -8.92
CA LEU A 7 10.14 -19.11 -8.01
C LEU A 7 10.87 -20.45 -7.84
N GLU A 8 10.11 -21.53 -7.67
CA GLU A 8 10.66 -22.89 -7.58
C GLU A 8 11.34 -23.33 -8.89
N GLU A 9 10.72 -23.09 -10.04
CA GLU A 9 11.28 -23.41 -11.36
C GLU A 9 12.59 -22.66 -11.64
N LEU A 10 12.67 -21.40 -11.21
CA LEU A 10 13.87 -20.57 -11.35
C LEU A 10 14.93 -20.84 -10.27
N GLY A 11 14.66 -21.73 -9.30
CA GLY A 11 15.57 -22.00 -8.18
C GLY A 11 15.72 -20.84 -7.18
N ILE A 12 14.77 -19.90 -7.17
CA ILE A 12 14.78 -18.70 -6.34
C ILE A 12 13.98 -18.96 -5.06
N GLY A 13 14.65 -18.97 -3.92
CA GLY A 13 14.05 -19.23 -2.62
C GLY A 13 13.89 -20.73 -2.30
N ARG A 14 13.21 -21.02 -1.19
CA ARG A 14 13.04 -22.35 -0.59
C ARG A 14 11.62 -22.49 -0.03
N PRO A 15 11.14 -23.72 0.27
CA PRO A 15 9.83 -23.93 0.88
C PRO A 15 9.57 -23.08 2.14
N SER A 16 10.62 -22.80 2.91
CA SER A 16 10.58 -21.94 4.10
C SER A 16 10.47 -20.45 3.79
N THR A 17 10.84 -19.98 2.58
CA THR A 17 10.93 -18.55 2.23
C THR A 17 9.84 -18.07 1.27
N TYR A 18 9.18 -18.96 0.50
CA TYR A 18 8.14 -18.54 -0.46
C TYR A 18 7.01 -17.69 0.14
N ALA A 19 6.38 -18.18 1.22
CA ALA A 19 5.28 -17.45 1.86
C ALA A 19 5.76 -16.15 2.55
N PRO A 20 6.88 -16.14 3.31
CA PRO A 20 7.47 -14.90 3.82
C PRO A 20 7.80 -13.87 2.75
N THR A 21 8.37 -14.27 1.62
CA THR A 21 8.72 -13.36 0.51
C THR A 21 7.47 -12.69 -0.05
N ILE A 22 6.44 -13.48 -0.40
CA ILE A 22 5.16 -12.96 -0.92
C ILE A 22 4.45 -12.06 0.11
N SER A 23 4.51 -12.41 1.39
CA SER A 23 3.98 -11.57 2.47
C SER A 23 4.73 -10.25 2.57
N THR A 24 6.06 -10.27 2.50
CA THR A 24 6.92 -9.08 2.63
C THR A 24 6.70 -8.08 1.51
N ILE A 25 6.66 -8.53 0.25
CA ILE A 25 6.44 -7.63 -0.90
C ILE A 25 5.04 -7.01 -0.91
N GLN A 26 4.04 -7.68 -0.32
CA GLN A 26 2.71 -7.11 -0.12
C GLN A 26 2.68 -6.12 1.05
N GLN A 27 3.31 -6.45 2.18
CA GLN A 27 3.37 -5.58 3.37
C GLN A 27 4.14 -4.28 3.10
N ARG A 28 5.17 -4.34 2.25
CA ARG A 28 5.94 -3.18 1.78
C ARG A 28 5.28 -2.46 0.60
N GLU A 29 4.08 -2.89 0.20
CA GLU A 29 3.28 -2.26 -0.85
C GLU A 29 3.98 -2.21 -2.22
N TYR A 30 4.90 -3.14 -2.52
CA TYR A 30 5.48 -3.30 -3.88
C TYR A 30 4.52 -3.99 -4.84
N VAL A 31 3.67 -4.86 -4.29
CA VAL A 31 2.59 -5.51 -5.04
C VAL A 31 1.30 -5.45 -4.22
N LYS A 32 0.16 -5.43 -4.90
CA LYS A 32 -1.17 -5.51 -4.30
C LYS A 32 -2.00 -6.60 -4.97
N LYS A 33 -3.06 -7.05 -4.29
CA LYS A 33 -4.06 -7.90 -4.94
C LYS A 33 -4.93 -7.04 -5.85
N GLY A 34 -5.00 -7.42 -7.12
CA GLY A 34 -5.91 -6.82 -8.08
C GLY A 34 -7.37 -7.05 -7.69
N ASP A 35 -8.23 -6.10 -8.06
CA ASP A 35 -9.67 -6.07 -7.79
C ASP A 35 -10.52 -5.83 -9.03
N THR A 36 -9.94 -5.81 -10.25
CA THR A 36 -10.69 -5.59 -11.50
C THR A 36 -11.26 -6.91 -12.06
N GLU A 37 -12.55 -6.91 -12.39
CA GLU A 37 -13.24 -8.04 -13.03
C GLU A 37 -12.91 -8.18 -14.53
N GLY A 38 -12.27 -7.17 -15.12
CA GLY A 38 -12.03 -7.09 -16.56
C GLY A 38 -13.22 -6.47 -17.32
N SER A 39 -13.07 -6.33 -18.63
CA SER A 39 -14.09 -5.79 -19.51
C SER A 39 -14.51 -6.82 -20.57
N PRO A 40 -15.80 -6.88 -20.94
CA PRO A 40 -16.25 -7.74 -22.02
C PRO A 40 -15.61 -7.31 -23.35
N ARG A 41 -15.06 -8.28 -24.07
CA ARG A 41 -14.50 -8.12 -25.42
C ARG A 41 -15.26 -9.04 -26.38
N PRO A 42 -15.81 -8.50 -27.47
CA PRO A 42 -16.40 -9.33 -28.51
C PRO A 42 -15.30 -10.05 -29.30
N TYR A 43 -15.54 -11.31 -29.64
CA TYR A 43 -14.70 -12.09 -30.55
C TYR A 43 -15.58 -12.98 -31.43
N ARG A 44 -15.06 -13.38 -32.58
CA ARG A 44 -15.76 -14.29 -33.49
C ARG A 44 -15.08 -15.64 -33.46
N GLU A 45 -15.80 -16.65 -33.01
CA GLU A 45 -15.35 -18.04 -33.08
C GLU A 45 -15.73 -18.61 -34.43
N ILE A 46 -14.78 -19.29 -35.09
CA ILE A 46 -15.02 -20.02 -36.34
C ILE A 46 -14.52 -21.44 -36.11
N ILE A 47 -15.43 -22.41 -36.18
CA ILE A 47 -15.14 -23.84 -36.03
C ILE A 47 -15.28 -24.51 -37.39
N LEU A 48 -14.24 -25.22 -37.82
CA LEU A 48 -14.28 -26.11 -38.98
C LEU A 48 -14.39 -27.55 -38.47
N LYS A 49 -15.53 -28.21 -38.74
CA LYS A 49 -15.73 -29.61 -38.41
C LYS A 49 -16.37 -30.34 -39.59
N ASP A 50 -15.74 -31.43 -40.03
CA ASP A 50 -16.21 -32.27 -41.15
C ASP A 50 -16.51 -31.47 -42.43
N GLY A 51 -15.69 -30.46 -42.74
CA GLY A 51 -15.85 -29.59 -43.91
C GLY A 51 -16.92 -28.50 -43.76
N ASN A 52 -17.65 -28.46 -42.65
CA ASN A 52 -18.61 -27.41 -42.34
C ASN A 52 -17.98 -26.32 -41.47
N LEU A 53 -18.11 -25.07 -41.91
CA LEU A 53 -17.72 -23.88 -41.15
C LEU A 53 -18.92 -23.34 -40.39
N THR A 54 -18.81 -23.26 -39.07
CA THR A 54 -19.77 -22.55 -38.21
C THR A 54 -19.08 -21.35 -37.59
N ALA A 55 -19.72 -20.18 -37.66
CA ALA A 55 -19.22 -18.96 -37.04
C ALA A 55 -20.21 -18.41 -36.01
N ALA A 56 -19.71 -17.99 -34.85
CA ALA A 56 -20.50 -17.40 -33.79
C ALA A 56 -19.83 -16.11 -33.26
N ASP A 57 -20.62 -15.07 -33.05
CA ASP A 57 -20.18 -13.87 -32.33
C ASP A 57 -20.35 -14.13 -30.83
N LEU A 58 -19.24 -14.13 -30.11
CA LEU A 58 -19.17 -14.43 -28.69
C LEU A 58 -18.56 -13.24 -27.95
N THR A 59 -18.68 -13.27 -26.62
CA THR A 59 -18.07 -12.28 -25.73
C THR A 59 -17.30 -13.00 -24.65
N GLU A 60 -16.09 -12.56 -24.36
CA GLU A 60 -15.28 -13.01 -23.23
C GLU A 60 -14.91 -11.83 -22.34
N ASN A 61 -14.71 -12.06 -21.05
CA ASN A 61 -14.14 -11.03 -20.17
C ASN A 61 -12.61 -11.09 -20.23
N THR A 62 -11.97 -9.98 -20.58
CA THR A 62 -10.51 -9.87 -20.65
C THR A 62 -9.99 -8.74 -19.76
N GLY A 63 -8.71 -8.78 -19.40
CA GLY A 63 -8.07 -7.75 -18.57
C GLY A 63 -8.40 -7.80 -17.07
N GLY A 64 -9.14 -8.82 -16.61
CA GLY A 64 -9.41 -9.01 -15.18
C GLY A 64 -8.16 -9.39 -14.39
N ASN A 65 -7.91 -8.68 -13.30
CA ASN A 65 -6.80 -8.95 -12.38
C ASN A 65 -7.24 -9.34 -10.97
N ARG A 66 -8.54 -9.55 -10.75
CA ARG A 66 -9.09 -9.95 -9.45
C ARG A 66 -8.35 -11.16 -8.88
N GLY A 67 -7.79 -10.98 -7.67
CA GLY A 67 -7.05 -12.02 -6.96
C GLY A 67 -5.62 -12.29 -7.45
N LYS A 68 -5.16 -11.62 -8.51
CA LYS A 68 -3.78 -11.66 -9.00
C LYS A 68 -2.90 -10.67 -8.23
N LEU A 69 -1.60 -10.92 -8.16
CA LEU A 69 -0.63 -9.93 -7.67
C LEU A 69 -0.32 -8.95 -8.80
N VAL A 70 -0.44 -7.66 -8.52
CA VAL A 70 -0.23 -6.57 -9.47
C VAL A 70 0.84 -5.64 -8.88
N PRO A 71 1.87 -5.25 -9.64
CA PRO A 71 2.86 -4.28 -9.17
C PRO A 71 2.19 -2.94 -8.86
N THR A 72 2.73 -2.26 -7.86
CA THR A 72 2.40 -0.85 -7.56
C THR A 72 3.43 0.06 -8.21
N ASP A 73 3.14 1.35 -8.31
CA ASP A 73 4.13 2.35 -8.75
C ASP A 73 5.42 2.28 -7.92
N THR A 74 5.28 2.09 -6.61
CA THR A 74 6.43 1.92 -5.71
C THR A 74 7.22 0.67 -6.07
N GLY A 75 6.53 -0.44 -6.35
CA GLY A 75 7.16 -1.67 -6.82
C GLY A 75 7.91 -1.48 -8.14
N SER A 76 7.27 -0.83 -9.12
CA SER A 76 7.86 -0.58 -10.44
C SER A 76 9.10 0.29 -10.34
N VAL A 77 9.04 1.45 -9.68
CA VAL A 77 10.22 2.32 -9.53
C VAL A 77 11.37 1.67 -8.81
N VAL A 78 11.08 0.95 -7.72
CA VAL A 78 12.13 0.27 -6.96
C VAL A 78 12.74 -0.83 -7.84
N ASN A 79 11.92 -1.57 -8.59
CA ASN A 79 12.39 -2.57 -9.52
C ASN A 79 13.26 -1.96 -10.63
N ASP A 80 12.79 -0.90 -11.28
CA ASP A 80 13.50 -0.25 -12.39
C ASP A 80 14.82 0.35 -11.92
N PHE A 81 14.82 0.99 -10.75
CA PHE A 81 16.05 1.47 -10.11
C PHE A 81 17.02 0.31 -9.84
N LEU A 82 16.54 -0.80 -9.27
CA LEU A 82 17.43 -1.94 -9.01
C LEU A 82 17.94 -2.60 -10.30
N MET A 83 17.11 -2.69 -11.34
CA MET A 83 17.49 -3.23 -12.65
C MET A 83 18.52 -2.35 -13.37
N GLU A 84 18.39 -1.02 -13.24
CA GLU A 84 19.30 -0.05 -13.86
C GLU A 84 20.68 -0.05 -13.17
N TYR A 85 20.70 0.02 -11.84
CA TYR A 85 21.94 0.24 -11.08
C TYR A 85 22.59 -1.04 -10.55
N PHE A 86 21.83 -2.14 -10.43
CA PHE A 86 22.28 -3.43 -9.88
C PHE A 86 21.88 -4.62 -10.77
N PRO A 87 22.11 -4.58 -12.10
CA PRO A 87 21.61 -5.59 -13.04
C PRO A 87 22.11 -7.01 -12.73
N GLU A 88 23.36 -7.15 -12.29
CA GLU A 88 23.95 -8.47 -11.98
C GLU A 88 23.26 -9.15 -10.78
N ILE A 89 22.88 -8.38 -9.75
CA ILE A 89 22.22 -8.91 -8.54
C ILE A 89 20.74 -9.17 -8.81
N MET A 90 20.13 -8.40 -9.71
CA MET A 90 18.75 -8.57 -10.12
C MET A 90 18.53 -9.73 -11.10
N ASP A 91 19.62 -10.34 -11.61
CA ASP A 91 19.53 -11.51 -12.45
C ASP A 91 19.01 -12.74 -11.69
N TYR A 92 18.14 -13.51 -12.35
CA TYR A 92 17.52 -14.68 -11.75
C TYR A 92 18.54 -15.81 -11.50
N HIS A 93 19.52 -16.00 -12.38
CA HIS A 93 20.57 -17.01 -12.20
C HIS A 93 21.49 -16.63 -11.05
N PHE A 94 21.82 -15.33 -10.89
CA PHE A 94 22.58 -14.87 -9.73
C PHE A 94 21.91 -15.30 -8.43
N THR A 95 20.62 -15.01 -8.27
CA THR A 95 19.87 -15.36 -7.07
C THR A 95 19.80 -16.88 -6.85
N ALA A 96 19.57 -17.65 -7.91
CA ALA A 96 19.55 -19.12 -7.84
C ALA A 96 20.92 -19.71 -7.44
N ASN A 97 22.01 -19.14 -7.94
CA ASN A 97 23.37 -19.57 -7.61
C ASN A 97 23.71 -19.27 -6.14
N VAL A 98 23.37 -18.08 -5.63
CA VAL A 98 23.59 -17.73 -4.22
C VAL A 98 22.85 -18.70 -3.29
N GLU A 99 21.61 -19.06 -3.64
CA GLU A 99 20.85 -20.05 -2.88
C GLU A 99 21.53 -21.43 -2.87
N LYS A 100 22.13 -21.85 -3.98
CA LYS A 100 22.93 -23.08 -4.04
C LYS A 100 24.20 -22.97 -3.21
N ASP A 101 24.89 -21.85 -3.26
CA ASP A 101 26.10 -21.62 -2.46
C ASP A 101 25.79 -21.69 -0.95
N PHE A 102 24.60 -21.23 -0.53
CA PHE A 102 24.14 -21.41 0.86
C PHE A 102 23.92 -22.89 1.24
N ASP A 103 23.44 -23.72 0.31
CA ASP A 103 23.34 -25.16 0.54
C ASP A 103 24.75 -25.78 0.67
N GLU A 104 25.72 -25.39 -0.16
CA GLU A 104 27.11 -25.84 -0.06
C GLU A 104 27.76 -25.44 1.27
N VAL A 105 27.46 -24.24 1.77
CA VAL A 105 27.87 -23.79 3.11
C VAL A 105 27.23 -24.65 4.20
N ALA A 106 25.92 -24.92 4.12
CA ALA A 106 25.21 -25.72 5.10
C ALA A 106 25.73 -27.17 5.18
N GLU A 107 26.17 -27.72 4.04
CA GLU A 107 26.81 -29.04 3.94
C GLU A 107 28.29 -29.03 4.31
N GLY A 108 28.87 -27.87 4.64
CA GLY A 108 30.29 -27.73 4.99
C GLY A 108 31.26 -27.85 3.81
N LYS A 109 30.75 -27.74 2.57
CA LYS A 109 31.54 -27.82 1.33
C LYS A 109 32.14 -26.47 0.93
N MET A 110 31.58 -25.37 1.43
CA MET A 110 32.04 -24.02 1.16
C MET A 110 32.28 -23.22 2.45
N ASN A 111 33.29 -22.34 2.44
CA ASN A 111 33.56 -21.42 3.55
C ASN A 111 32.68 -20.17 3.42
N TRP A 112 31.76 -19.98 4.38
CA TRP A 112 30.83 -18.86 4.40
C TRP A 112 31.50 -17.49 4.51
N THR A 113 32.64 -17.36 5.22
CA THR A 113 33.30 -16.05 5.36
C THR A 113 33.88 -15.59 4.04
N LYS A 114 34.41 -16.55 3.26
CA LYS A 114 34.90 -16.28 1.91
C LYS A 114 33.74 -15.87 0.99
N LEU A 115 32.64 -16.62 1.00
CA LEU A 115 31.45 -16.28 0.21
C LEU A 115 30.96 -14.85 0.48
N ILE A 116 30.80 -14.48 1.75
CA ILE A 116 30.32 -13.15 2.12
C ILE A 116 31.34 -12.06 1.74
N SER A 117 32.64 -12.31 1.93
CA SER A 117 33.71 -11.40 1.52
C SER A 117 33.71 -11.17 0.01
N ASP A 118 33.62 -12.24 -0.78
CA ASP A 118 33.65 -12.18 -2.25
C ASP A 118 32.41 -11.42 -2.77
N PHE A 119 31.23 -11.70 -2.22
CA PHE A 119 30.00 -10.97 -2.55
C PHE A 119 30.12 -9.47 -2.20
N TYR A 120 30.59 -9.15 -1.00
CA TYR A 120 30.66 -7.76 -0.54
C TYR A 120 31.66 -6.92 -1.36
N ASN A 121 32.82 -7.50 -1.69
CA ASN A 121 33.83 -6.86 -2.51
C ASN A 121 33.32 -6.51 -3.93
N GLN A 122 32.32 -7.24 -4.43
CA GLN A 122 31.65 -6.93 -5.69
C GLN A 122 30.52 -5.90 -5.52
N LEU A 123 29.74 -6.02 -4.44
CA LEU A 123 28.60 -5.14 -4.16
C LEU A 123 29.03 -3.71 -3.78
N GLU A 124 30.01 -3.55 -2.91
CA GLU A 124 30.38 -2.26 -2.31
C GLU A 124 30.74 -1.18 -3.36
N PRO A 125 31.59 -1.45 -4.37
CA PRO A 125 31.90 -0.45 -5.41
C PRO A 125 30.67 0.01 -6.19
N VAL A 126 29.73 -0.91 -6.46
CA VAL A 126 28.48 -0.61 -7.16
C VAL A 126 27.59 0.29 -6.29
N VAL A 127 27.47 -0.03 -5.01
CA VAL A 127 26.71 0.79 -4.05
C VAL A 127 27.30 2.20 -3.94
N GLU A 128 28.62 2.33 -3.80
CA GLU A 128 29.29 3.63 -3.71
C GLU A 128 29.07 4.48 -4.97
N ARG A 129 29.20 3.87 -6.16
CA ARG A 129 28.94 4.53 -7.44
C ARG A 129 27.49 5.01 -7.52
N THR A 130 26.53 4.11 -7.28
CA THR A 130 25.10 4.42 -7.35
C THR A 130 24.71 5.52 -6.36
N MET A 131 25.29 5.54 -5.16
CA MET A 131 25.05 6.60 -4.18
C MET A 131 25.56 7.97 -4.64
N LYS A 132 26.69 8.02 -5.36
CA LYS A 132 27.24 9.25 -5.96
C LYS A 132 26.40 9.74 -7.16
N GLU A 133 25.85 8.84 -7.95
CA GLU A 133 25.00 9.20 -9.10
C GLU A 133 23.59 9.67 -8.65
N ARG A 134 23.05 9.07 -7.58
CA ARG A 134 21.74 9.44 -7.02
C ARG A 134 21.67 10.87 -6.47
N THR A 135 22.80 11.48 -6.14
CA THR A 135 22.85 12.89 -5.72
C THR A 135 22.46 13.85 -6.84
N ASP A 136 22.61 13.45 -8.12
CA ASP A 136 22.28 14.29 -9.28
C ASP A 136 20.87 14.03 -9.83
N HIS A 137 20.36 12.80 -9.70
CA HIS A 137 18.98 12.42 -10.06
C HIS A 137 18.27 11.71 -8.89
N LYS A 138 17.20 12.31 -8.36
CA LYS A 138 16.36 11.66 -7.36
C LYS A 138 15.66 10.47 -8.02
N ALA A 139 16.15 9.26 -7.76
CA ALA A 139 15.57 8.02 -8.26
C ALA A 139 14.03 8.00 -8.14
N GLY A 140 13.36 7.76 -9.27
CA GLY A 140 11.90 7.77 -9.36
C GLY A 140 11.25 9.15 -9.55
N GLU A 141 12.02 10.22 -9.81
CA GLU A 141 11.49 11.53 -10.17
C GLU A 141 11.32 11.68 -11.68
N ARG A 142 10.09 11.99 -12.13
CA ARG A 142 9.77 12.30 -13.52
C ARG A 142 9.22 13.72 -13.62
N LEU A 143 9.88 14.57 -14.41
CA LEU A 143 9.39 15.92 -14.69
C LEU A 143 8.22 15.85 -15.69
N LEU A 144 7.09 16.45 -15.33
CA LEU A 144 5.89 16.51 -16.17
C LEU A 144 5.81 17.79 -17.00
N GLY A 145 6.41 18.88 -16.52
CA GLY A 145 6.37 20.18 -17.18
C GLY A 145 6.43 21.34 -16.20
N THR A 146 5.74 22.43 -16.52
CA THR A 146 5.63 23.64 -15.68
C THR A 146 4.17 23.96 -15.40
N ASN A 147 3.89 24.49 -14.21
CA ASN A 147 2.57 24.92 -13.81
C ASN A 147 2.22 26.23 -14.52
N PRO A 148 1.14 26.29 -15.33
CA PRO A 148 0.78 27.50 -16.08
C PRO A 148 0.47 28.73 -15.20
N ALA A 149 0.12 28.53 -13.93
CA ALA A 149 -0.28 29.62 -13.03
C ALA A 149 0.91 30.42 -12.46
N ASP A 150 2.04 29.77 -12.20
CA ASP A 150 3.20 30.38 -11.53
C ASP A 150 4.56 30.04 -12.19
N GLY A 151 4.56 29.27 -13.29
CA GLY A 151 5.75 28.88 -14.03
C GLY A 151 6.62 27.82 -13.34
N LYS A 152 6.23 27.33 -12.17
CA LYS A 152 7.05 26.40 -11.37
C LYS A 152 7.08 25.00 -11.98
N PRO A 153 8.20 24.25 -11.85
CA PRO A 153 8.28 22.88 -12.34
C PRO A 153 7.30 21.97 -11.61
N VAL A 154 6.73 21.01 -12.34
CA VAL A 154 5.83 19.98 -11.83
C VAL A 154 6.48 18.62 -12.06
N SER A 155 6.73 17.87 -10.99
CA SER A 155 7.33 16.55 -11.06
C SER A 155 6.57 15.53 -10.23
N VAL A 156 6.72 14.25 -10.56
CA VAL A 156 6.18 13.14 -9.77
C VAL A 156 7.32 12.31 -9.21
N LYS A 157 7.18 11.85 -7.97
CA LYS A 157 8.19 11.05 -7.30
C LYS A 157 7.64 10.21 -6.16
N ILE A 158 8.45 9.29 -5.65
CA ILE A 158 8.13 8.53 -4.45
C ILE A 158 8.62 9.28 -3.22
N GLY A 159 7.67 9.71 -2.38
CA GLY A 159 7.96 10.25 -1.05
C GLY A 159 7.86 9.20 0.05
N ARG A 160 8.06 9.64 1.31
CA ARG A 160 7.93 8.79 2.51
C ARG A 160 6.57 8.07 2.62
N TYR A 161 5.52 8.66 2.05
CA TYR A 161 4.15 8.19 2.20
C TYR A 161 3.53 7.70 0.89
N GLY A 162 4.37 7.37 -0.11
CA GLY A 162 3.94 6.88 -1.42
C GLY A 162 4.18 7.89 -2.55
N PRO A 163 3.65 7.60 -3.75
CA PRO A 163 3.80 8.44 -4.93
C PRO A 163 3.07 9.77 -4.75
N LEU A 164 3.74 10.86 -5.11
CA LEU A 164 3.24 12.21 -4.97
C LEU A 164 3.72 13.11 -6.11
N VAL A 165 2.93 14.15 -6.38
CA VAL A 165 3.27 15.26 -7.26
C VAL A 165 3.86 16.38 -6.42
N GLN A 166 4.90 17.05 -6.94
CA GLN A 166 5.49 18.26 -6.41
C GLN A 166 5.32 19.41 -7.41
N ILE A 167 4.93 20.59 -6.92
CA ILE A 167 5.03 21.87 -7.67
C ILE A 167 6.08 22.74 -6.99
N GLY A 168 7.02 23.26 -7.78
CA GLY A 168 8.15 24.06 -7.31
C GLY A 168 9.35 23.21 -6.89
N THR A 169 10.41 23.87 -6.45
CA THR A 169 11.66 23.24 -5.99
C THR A 169 11.97 23.64 -4.54
N PRO A 170 12.75 22.84 -3.80
CA PRO A 170 13.27 23.24 -2.49
C PRO A 170 14.11 24.53 -2.51
N GLU A 171 14.68 24.87 -3.67
CA GLU A 171 15.50 26.05 -3.91
C GLU A 171 14.67 27.32 -4.14
N ASP A 172 13.35 27.19 -4.35
CA ASP A 172 12.45 28.33 -4.50
C ASP A 172 12.26 29.07 -3.16
N ASN A 173 12.04 30.39 -3.23
CA ASN A 173 11.71 31.20 -2.04
C ASN A 173 10.41 30.74 -1.35
N GLU A 174 9.50 30.13 -2.11
CA GLU A 174 8.25 29.58 -1.60
C GLU A 174 8.36 28.07 -1.43
N LYS A 175 7.81 27.55 -0.33
CA LYS A 175 7.85 26.11 -0.06
C LYS A 175 7.16 25.32 -1.18
N PRO A 176 7.76 24.21 -1.66
CA PRO A 176 7.14 23.36 -2.65
C PRO A 176 5.82 22.79 -2.12
N ARG A 177 4.85 22.68 -3.03
CA ARG A 177 3.54 22.10 -2.74
C ARG A 177 3.54 20.64 -3.11
N PHE A 178 2.82 19.83 -2.35
CA PHE A 178 2.72 18.39 -2.56
C PHE A 178 1.26 17.92 -2.63
N ALA A 179 0.99 16.95 -3.50
CA ALA A 179 -0.29 16.26 -3.56
C ALA A 179 -0.05 14.76 -3.83
N ASN A 180 -0.78 13.89 -3.12
CA ASN A 180 -0.68 12.45 -3.36
C ASN A 180 -1.42 12.07 -4.65
N LEU A 181 -0.90 11.08 -5.38
CA LEU A 181 -1.61 10.51 -6.52
C LEU A 181 -2.95 9.89 -6.09
N ALA A 182 -3.97 10.04 -6.91
CA ALA A 182 -5.27 9.41 -6.70
C ALA A 182 -5.21 7.89 -6.94
N PRO A 183 -6.12 7.09 -6.34
CA PRO A 183 -6.17 5.67 -6.61
C PRO A 183 -6.32 5.36 -8.11
N GLY A 184 -5.37 4.61 -8.66
CA GLY A 184 -5.38 4.21 -10.08
C GLY A 184 -4.54 5.08 -10.99
N GLN A 185 -4.11 6.26 -10.55
CA GLN A 185 -3.06 7.01 -11.24
C GLN A 185 -1.70 6.35 -11.03
N SER A 186 -0.84 6.43 -12.04
CA SER A 186 0.53 5.93 -11.98
C SER A 186 1.51 7.06 -12.22
N ILE A 187 2.63 7.05 -11.52
CA ILE A 187 3.70 8.01 -11.75
C ILE A 187 4.31 7.89 -13.16
N GLU A 188 4.17 6.74 -13.83
CA GLU A 188 4.69 6.50 -15.18
C GLU A 188 3.79 7.14 -16.23
N THR A 189 2.48 7.08 -16.04
CA THR A 189 1.49 7.46 -17.05
C THR A 189 0.79 8.78 -16.79
N ILE A 190 0.83 9.31 -15.57
CA ILE A 190 0.14 10.56 -15.21
C ILE A 190 0.61 11.73 -16.07
N THR A 191 -0.34 12.54 -16.52
CA THR A 191 -0.11 13.74 -17.32
C THR A 191 0.06 14.98 -16.44
N LEU A 192 0.59 16.07 -17.02
CA LEU A 192 0.72 17.35 -16.33
C LEU A 192 -0.65 17.87 -15.87
N GLU A 193 -1.66 17.74 -16.73
CA GLU A 193 -3.03 18.18 -16.47
C GLU A 193 -3.64 17.42 -15.28
N GLU A 194 -3.57 16.09 -15.30
CA GLU A 194 -4.04 15.24 -14.19
C GLU A 194 -3.29 15.52 -12.89
N ALA A 195 -2.00 15.84 -12.96
CA ALA A 195 -1.18 16.16 -11.81
C ALA A 195 -1.58 17.51 -11.18
N LEU A 196 -1.90 18.52 -11.99
CA LEU A 196 -2.37 19.82 -11.54
C LEU A 196 -3.77 19.75 -10.89
N GLU A 197 -4.65 18.86 -11.37
CA GLU A 197 -5.98 18.62 -10.76
C GLU A 197 -5.88 18.22 -9.29
N LEU A 198 -4.85 17.45 -8.89
CA LEU A 198 -4.66 17.00 -7.51
C LEU A 198 -4.45 18.16 -6.51
N PHE A 199 -3.98 19.32 -7.00
CA PHE A 199 -3.74 20.51 -6.18
C PHE A 199 -4.98 21.40 -5.96
N LYS A 200 -6.13 21.02 -6.53
CA LYS A 200 -7.42 21.65 -6.22
C LYS A 200 -7.98 21.19 -4.86
N LEU A 201 -7.39 20.14 -4.27
CA LEU A 201 -7.64 19.74 -2.89
C LEU A 201 -6.60 20.39 -1.95
N PRO A 202 -6.95 20.76 -0.70
CA PRO A 202 -8.27 20.63 -0.05
C PRO A 202 -9.36 21.51 -0.66
N ARG A 203 -10.55 20.95 -0.88
CA ARG A 203 -11.75 21.70 -1.27
C ARG A 203 -12.63 21.95 -0.06
N THR A 204 -12.94 23.22 0.22
CA THR A 204 -13.92 23.59 1.26
C THR A 204 -15.33 23.36 0.72
N LEU A 205 -16.12 22.55 1.44
CA LEU A 205 -17.50 22.23 1.07
C LEU A 205 -18.53 23.13 1.75
N GLY A 206 -18.18 23.71 2.91
CA GLY A 206 -19.04 24.58 3.69
C GLY A 206 -18.71 24.53 5.19
N GLU A 207 -19.66 24.94 6.02
CA GLU A 207 -19.57 24.89 7.48
C GLU A 207 -20.70 24.05 8.08
N HIS A 208 -20.39 23.34 9.15
CA HIS A 208 -21.36 22.56 9.93
C HIS A 208 -20.95 22.57 11.40
N GLU A 209 -21.90 22.82 12.31
CA GLU A 209 -21.62 22.89 13.77
C GLU A 209 -20.47 23.86 14.13
N GLY A 210 -20.32 24.96 13.37
CA GLY A 210 -19.24 25.94 13.57
C GLY A 210 -17.84 25.47 13.14
N GLN A 211 -17.74 24.32 12.45
CA GLN A 211 -16.50 23.78 11.92
C GLN A 211 -16.54 23.68 10.39
N THR A 212 -15.41 23.95 9.74
CA THR A 212 -15.29 23.85 8.29
C THR A 212 -15.25 22.39 7.84
N VAL A 213 -16.08 22.05 6.84
CA VAL A 213 -16.05 20.76 6.15
C VAL A 213 -15.13 20.88 4.93
N LYS A 214 -14.14 19.97 4.83
CA LYS A 214 -13.22 19.91 3.69
C LYS A 214 -13.16 18.51 3.09
N ALA A 215 -13.09 18.42 1.76
CA ALA A 215 -12.65 17.22 1.06
C ALA A 215 -11.14 17.29 0.84
N ASN A 216 -10.45 16.18 1.10
CA ASN A 216 -9.00 16.03 1.05
C ASN A 216 -8.62 14.74 0.34
N SER A 217 -7.36 14.67 -0.11
CA SER A 217 -6.70 13.43 -0.52
C SER A 217 -5.52 13.14 0.42
N GLY A 218 -5.48 11.96 1.02
CA GLY A 218 -4.44 11.57 1.97
C GLY A 218 -3.85 10.19 1.67
N ARG A 219 -2.92 9.76 2.53
CA ARG A 219 -2.20 8.47 2.38
C ARG A 219 -3.13 7.26 2.20
N PHE A 220 -4.26 7.25 2.90
CA PHE A 220 -5.20 6.12 2.87
C PHE A 220 -6.33 6.29 1.85
N GLY A 221 -6.21 7.29 0.96
CA GLY A 221 -7.23 7.66 -0.01
C GLY A 221 -7.94 8.97 0.33
N PRO A 222 -8.94 9.35 -0.48
CA PRO A 222 -9.72 10.55 -0.29
C PRO A 222 -10.60 10.49 0.96
N TYR A 223 -10.76 11.62 1.64
CA TYR A 223 -11.54 11.72 2.87
C TYR A 223 -12.19 13.09 3.04
N VAL A 224 -13.28 13.14 3.80
CA VAL A 224 -13.88 14.37 4.30
C VAL A 224 -13.46 14.62 5.74
N GLN A 225 -13.23 15.88 6.08
CA GLN A 225 -12.78 16.34 7.39
C GLN A 225 -13.74 17.38 7.95
N LEU A 226 -14.12 17.21 9.22
CA LEU A 226 -14.83 18.19 10.04
C LEU A 226 -14.07 18.31 11.36
N GLY A 227 -13.27 19.38 11.51
CA GLY A 227 -12.38 19.56 12.66
C GLY A 227 -11.39 18.40 12.84
N LYS A 228 -11.58 17.59 13.88
CA LYS A 228 -10.77 16.40 14.20
C LYS A 228 -11.39 15.08 13.72
N LEU A 229 -12.58 15.11 13.12
CA LEU A 229 -13.26 13.95 12.59
C LEU A 229 -12.92 13.75 11.12
N PHE A 230 -12.60 12.51 10.75
CA PHE A 230 -12.21 12.11 9.41
C PHE A 230 -13.06 10.93 8.94
N ALA A 231 -13.72 11.05 7.79
CA ALA A 231 -14.45 9.96 7.15
C ALA A 231 -13.92 9.71 5.74
N SER A 232 -13.57 8.47 5.44
CA SER A 232 -13.08 8.07 4.11
C SER A 232 -14.18 8.20 3.06
N ILE A 233 -13.83 8.71 1.89
CA ILE A 233 -14.71 8.73 0.72
C ILE A 233 -14.68 7.32 0.10
N PRO A 234 -15.85 6.67 -0.11
CA PRO A 234 -15.90 5.32 -0.68
C PRO A 234 -15.27 5.22 -2.07
N LYS A 235 -14.80 4.01 -2.43
CA LYS A 235 -14.34 3.73 -3.80
C LYS A 235 -15.49 4.00 -4.79
N GLY A 236 -15.23 4.80 -5.82
CA GLY A 236 -16.21 5.18 -6.85
C GLY A 236 -16.80 6.58 -6.67
N GLU A 237 -16.59 7.22 -5.52
CA GLU A 237 -16.91 8.64 -5.30
C GLU A 237 -15.66 9.50 -5.46
N ASP A 238 -15.80 10.67 -6.09
CA ASP A 238 -14.68 11.58 -6.38
C ASP A 238 -14.65 12.74 -5.37
N PRO A 239 -13.55 12.95 -4.62
CA PRO A 239 -13.38 14.10 -3.71
C PRO A 239 -13.56 15.46 -4.40
N MET A 240 -13.39 15.54 -5.71
CA MET A 240 -13.54 16.77 -6.49
C MET A 240 -15.00 17.14 -6.71
N THR A 241 -15.91 16.16 -6.71
CA THR A 241 -17.34 16.37 -7.00
C THR A 241 -18.25 16.19 -5.79
N ILE A 242 -17.75 15.57 -4.71
CA ILE A 242 -18.53 15.40 -3.47
C ILE A 242 -19.09 16.73 -2.96
N ASN A 243 -20.32 16.68 -2.46
CA ASN A 243 -21.05 17.85 -1.95
C ASN A 243 -21.18 17.81 -0.42
N LEU A 244 -21.59 18.94 0.16
CA LEU A 244 -21.73 19.07 1.62
C LEU A 244 -22.70 18.04 2.23
N PRO A 245 -23.92 17.81 1.68
CA PRO A 245 -24.83 16.78 2.22
C PRO A 245 -24.19 15.39 2.29
N ARG A 246 -23.57 14.93 1.19
CA ARG A 246 -22.91 13.63 1.14
C ARG A 246 -21.72 13.55 2.12
N ALA A 247 -20.95 14.62 2.24
CA ALA A 247 -19.86 14.68 3.23
C ALA A 247 -20.39 14.54 4.67
N LEU A 248 -21.51 15.20 5.00
CA LEU A 248 -22.14 15.08 6.32
C LEU A 248 -22.70 13.67 6.58
N GLU A 249 -23.27 13.01 5.58
CA GLU A 249 -23.68 11.60 5.69
C GLU A 249 -22.51 10.69 6.06
N LEU A 250 -21.37 10.84 5.38
CA LEU A 250 -20.16 10.05 5.65
C LEU A 250 -19.62 10.32 7.07
N LEU A 251 -19.62 11.58 7.49
CA LEU A 251 -19.17 11.98 8.83
C LEU A 251 -20.10 11.45 9.92
N THR A 252 -21.42 11.49 9.72
CA THR A 252 -22.40 10.94 10.66
C THR A 252 -22.29 9.43 10.76
N ALA A 253 -22.22 8.73 9.62
CA ALA A 253 -22.01 7.28 9.59
C ALA A 253 -20.70 6.89 10.31
N LYS A 254 -19.66 7.70 10.17
CA LYS A 254 -18.39 7.52 10.88
C LYS A 254 -18.53 7.74 12.39
N LYS A 255 -19.19 8.82 12.84
CA LYS A 255 -19.51 9.06 14.27
C LYS A 255 -20.31 7.88 14.85
N ASP A 256 -21.35 7.43 14.15
CA ASP A 256 -22.21 6.33 14.59
C ASP A 256 -21.45 5.00 14.66
N ALA A 257 -20.59 4.73 13.69
CA ALA A 257 -19.73 3.55 13.70
C ALA A 257 -18.73 3.61 14.88
N GLU A 258 -18.16 4.77 15.17
CA GLU A 258 -17.28 4.95 16.33
C GLU A 258 -18.02 4.78 17.65
N ALA A 259 -19.24 5.33 17.79
CA ALA A 259 -20.09 5.14 18.96
C ALA A 259 -20.48 3.67 19.14
N LYS A 260 -20.90 2.97 18.08
CA LYS A 260 -21.21 1.52 18.12
C LYS A 260 -19.97 0.66 18.38
N SER A 261 -18.79 1.14 17.97
CA SER A 261 -17.54 0.45 18.26
C SER A 261 -17.17 0.52 19.73
N HIS A 262 -17.70 1.48 20.49
CA HIS A 262 -17.45 1.63 21.90
C HIS A 262 -18.44 0.77 22.69
N LEU A 263 -17.96 -0.33 23.27
CA LEU A 263 -18.81 -1.25 24.03
C LEU A 263 -18.91 -0.81 25.49
N LYS A 264 -17.82 -0.34 26.09
CA LYS A 264 -17.77 0.03 27.51
C LYS A 264 -16.61 0.95 27.84
N THR A 265 -16.88 2.01 28.60
CA THR A 265 -15.89 2.80 29.36
C THR A 265 -15.97 2.44 30.84
N PHE A 266 -14.90 2.66 31.59
CA PHE A 266 -14.87 2.50 33.05
C PHE A 266 -14.68 3.87 33.71
N GLU A 267 -15.35 4.13 34.83
CA GLU A 267 -15.22 5.39 35.56
C GLU A 267 -13.86 5.49 36.27
N GLU A 268 -13.33 4.33 36.68
CA GLU A 268 -12.08 4.15 37.39
C GLU A 268 -10.86 4.49 36.53
N ASP A 269 -10.95 4.23 35.21
CA ASP A 269 -9.90 4.53 34.24
C ASP A 269 -10.51 4.81 32.87
N LYS A 270 -10.59 6.09 32.51
CA LYS A 270 -11.10 6.54 31.21
C LYS A 270 -10.19 6.15 30.05
N GLU A 271 -8.94 5.75 30.30
CA GLU A 271 -8.05 5.22 29.26
C GLU A 271 -8.32 3.74 28.97
N LEU A 272 -9.12 3.05 29.77
CA LEU A 272 -9.48 1.66 29.59
C LEU A 272 -10.87 1.56 28.94
N GLU A 273 -10.91 0.98 27.74
CA GLU A 273 -12.13 0.87 26.95
C GLU A 273 -12.27 -0.54 26.36
N VAL A 274 -13.50 -1.05 26.30
CA VAL A 274 -13.83 -2.23 25.51
C VAL A 274 -14.41 -1.76 24.19
N ARG A 275 -13.84 -2.23 23.08
CA ARG A 275 -14.23 -1.79 21.72
C ARG A 275 -14.46 -2.97 20.79
N THR A 276 -15.28 -2.78 19.76
CA THR A 276 -15.48 -3.73 18.66
C THR A 276 -14.69 -3.31 17.43
N GLY A 277 -13.90 -4.23 16.87
CA GLY A 277 -13.14 -4.02 15.64
C GLY A 277 -13.45 -5.07 14.57
N ARG A 278 -12.75 -4.98 13.43
CA ARG A 278 -12.88 -5.89 12.28
C ARG A 278 -12.70 -7.38 12.64
N PHE A 279 -11.94 -7.68 13.70
CA PHE A 279 -11.60 -9.04 14.12
C PHE A 279 -12.32 -9.47 15.41
N GLY A 280 -13.39 -8.78 15.78
CA GLY A 280 -14.12 -8.97 17.04
C GLY A 280 -13.77 -7.91 18.10
N PRO A 281 -14.31 -8.07 19.33
CA PRO A 281 -14.05 -7.14 20.41
C PRO A 281 -12.61 -7.22 20.92
N TYR A 282 -12.08 -6.09 21.39
CA TYR A 282 -10.74 -5.93 21.97
C TYR A 282 -10.76 -4.89 23.10
N ILE A 283 -9.73 -4.90 23.95
CA ILE A 283 -9.53 -3.90 25.00
C ILE A 283 -8.52 -2.87 24.48
N ALA A 284 -8.86 -1.59 24.53
CA ALA A 284 -7.95 -0.49 24.29
C ALA A 284 -7.52 0.09 25.65
N TRP A 285 -6.21 0.12 25.92
CA TRP A 285 -5.67 0.70 27.15
C TRP A 285 -4.32 1.38 26.91
N LYS A 286 -4.19 2.65 27.30
CA LYS A 286 -2.95 3.45 27.19
C LYS A 286 -2.30 3.42 25.80
N GLY A 287 -3.14 3.58 24.77
CA GLY A 287 -2.71 3.57 23.36
C GLY A 287 -2.33 2.19 22.81
N LYS A 288 -2.57 1.10 23.55
CA LYS A 288 -2.32 -0.27 23.09
C LYS A 288 -3.63 -1.04 22.99
N ASN A 289 -3.70 -1.94 21.99
CA ASN A 289 -4.83 -2.84 21.79
C ASN A 289 -4.47 -4.25 22.29
N PHE A 290 -5.42 -4.83 23.02
CA PHE A 290 -5.32 -6.12 23.70
C PHE A 290 -6.43 -7.04 23.22
N LYS A 291 -6.08 -8.23 22.77
CA LYS A 291 -7.02 -9.20 22.24
C LYS A 291 -7.84 -9.84 23.36
N LEU A 292 -9.16 -9.76 23.25
CA LEU A 292 -10.06 -10.50 24.11
C LEU A 292 -9.97 -12.02 23.82
N PRO A 293 -9.85 -12.87 24.84
CA PRO A 293 -9.94 -14.30 24.64
C PRO A 293 -11.38 -14.69 24.23
N LYS A 294 -11.52 -15.82 23.52
CA LYS A 294 -12.77 -16.19 22.82
C LYS A 294 -13.97 -16.32 23.77
N LYS A 295 -13.75 -16.71 25.03
CA LYS A 295 -14.82 -16.92 26.02
C LYS A 295 -15.37 -15.59 26.54
N GLU A 296 -14.52 -14.59 26.63
CA GLU A 296 -14.82 -13.26 27.14
C GLU A 296 -15.36 -12.36 26.01
N ALA A 297 -15.00 -12.64 24.76
CA ALA A 297 -15.48 -11.93 23.58
C ALA A 297 -17.02 -11.98 23.43
N THR A 298 -17.68 -13.05 23.85
CA THR A 298 -19.16 -13.17 23.75
C THR A 298 -19.91 -12.30 24.77
N ARG A 299 -19.23 -11.89 25.85
CA ARG A 299 -19.79 -11.02 26.90
C ARG A 299 -19.00 -9.71 27.03
N ALA A 300 -18.40 -9.25 25.94
CA ALA A 300 -17.47 -8.13 25.96
C ALA A 300 -18.08 -6.84 26.57
N ALA A 301 -19.37 -6.58 26.32
CA ALA A 301 -20.08 -5.43 26.89
C ALA A 301 -20.34 -5.55 28.41
N GLU A 302 -20.23 -6.74 28.99
CA GLU A 302 -20.51 -7.01 30.40
C GLU A 302 -19.25 -7.01 31.27
N LEU A 303 -18.06 -7.08 30.66
CA LEU A 303 -16.79 -7.19 31.38
C LEU A 303 -16.60 -6.08 32.42
N THR A 304 -16.10 -6.44 33.59
CA THR A 304 -15.77 -5.47 34.64
C THR A 304 -14.39 -4.86 34.43
N TYR A 305 -14.10 -3.76 35.12
CA TYR A 305 -12.79 -3.11 35.08
C TYR A 305 -11.66 -4.08 35.49
N GLU A 306 -11.89 -4.86 36.55
CA GLU A 306 -10.93 -5.84 37.06
C GLU A 306 -10.66 -6.96 36.05
N GLU A 307 -11.70 -7.47 35.40
CA GLU A 307 -11.58 -8.50 34.36
C GLU A 307 -10.77 -8.00 33.17
N CYS A 308 -11.04 -6.78 32.70
CA CYS A 308 -10.28 -6.17 31.62
C CYS A 308 -8.80 -5.97 31.99
N LEU A 309 -8.50 -5.49 33.20
CA LEU A 309 -7.13 -5.34 33.68
C LEU A 309 -6.40 -6.69 33.79
N ALA A 310 -7.08 -7.75 34.22
CA ALA A 310 -6.49 -9.08 34.30
C ALA A 310 -6.09 -9.60 32.91
N ILE A 311 -6.95 -9.38 31.91
CA ILE A 311 -6.68 -9.76 30.50
C ILE A 311 -5.49 -8.98 29.95
N VAL A 312 -5.46 -7.67 30.16
CA VAL A 312 -4.37 -6.79 29.72
C VAL A 312 -3.03 -7.20 30.34
N LYS A 313 -3.01 -7.52 31.64
CA LYS A 313 -1.79 -8.01 32.34
C LYS A 313 -1.34 -9.35 31.77
N ALA A 314 -2.24 -10.30 31.58
CA ALA A 314 -1.94 -11.62 31.04
C ALA A 314 -1.38 -11.56 29.60
N GLU A 315 -1.96 -10.71 28.75
CA GLU A 315 -1.48 -10.54 27.37
C GLU A 315 -0.14 -9.78 27.30
N SER A 316 0.05 -8.79 28.17
CA SER A 316 1.34 -8.07 28.28
C SER A 316 2.48 -9.00 28.71
N GLN A 317 2.21 -10.01 29.54
CA GLN A 317 3.19 -11.02 29.92
C GLN A 317 3.49 -12.01 28.78
N LYS A 318 2.50 -12.36 27.95
CA LYS A 318 2.71 -13.21 26.77
C LYS A 318 3.59 -12.56 25.70
N LYS A 319 3.56 -11.23 25.55
CA LYS A 319 4.42 -10.51 24.60
C LYS A 319 5.88 -10.32 25.06
N LYS A 320 6.20 -10.61 26.33
CA LYS A 320 7.56 -10.51 26.88
C LYS A 320 8.36 -11.82 26.83
N LYS A 321 7.72 -12.93 26.44
CA LYS A 321 8.35 -14.21 26.13
C LYS A 321 8.49 -14.35 24.63
#